data_AF-A0AAV5H2X3-F1
#
_entry.id   AF-A0AAV5H2X3-F1
#
_cell.length_a   1.000
_cell.length_b   1.000
_cell.length_c   1.000
_cell.angle_alpha   90.00
_cell.angle_beta   90.00
_cell.angle_gamma   90.00
#
_symmetry.space_group_name_H-M   'P 1'
#
loop_
_entity.id
_entity.type
_entity.pdbx_description
1 polymer ?
#
loop_
_entity_poly.entity_id
_entity_poly.type
_entity_poly.pdbx_seq_one_letter_code
_entity_poly.pdbx_strand_id
1 'polypeptide(L)' 'MKKIIAGIGFEITGVMMLIFSSLIASMSLENTTEWNTQLGRYWQTVSDLGLFPVLMIGAALLITGIVFSLWGVFSKSDK' A
#
# COMPACT_ATOMS: atom_id res chain seq x y z
N MET A 1 5.53 -23.87 0.51
CA MET A 1 6.47 -23.02 1.27
C MET A 1 7.00 -21.85 0.45
N LYS A 2 7.66 -22.04 -0.70
CA LYS A 2 8.18 -20.92 -1.53
C LYS A 2 7.15 -19.83 -1.88
N LYS A 3 5.92 -20.22 -2.23
CA LYS A 3 4.83 -19.29 -2.56
C LYS A 3 4.37 -18.42 -1.38
N ILE A 4 4.33 -18.99 -0.17
CA ILE A 4 3.95 -18.27 1.05
C ILE A 4 5.03 -17.24 1.42
N ILE A 5 6.30 -17.61 1.31
CA ILE A 5 7.43 -16.69 1.59
C ILE A 5 7.40 -15.51 0.61
N ALA A 6 7.15 -15.76 -0.67
CA ALA A 6 6.97 -14.71 -1.67
C ALA A 6 5.75 -13.82 -1.34
N GLY A 7 4.63 -14.42 -0.95
CA GLY A 7 3.42 -13.72 -0.52
C GLY A 7 3.68 -12.74 0.62
N ILE A 8 4.29 -13.21 1.71
CA ILE A 8 4.68 -12.40 2.87
C ILE A 8 5.61 -11.25 2.46
N GLY A 9 6.58 -11.50 1.58
CA GLY A 9 7.49 -10.45 1.09
C GLY A 9 6.75 -9.33 0.36
N PHE A 10 5.79 -9.67 -0.50
CA PHE A 10 4.95 -8.70 -1.18
C PHE A 10 4.00 -7.97 -0.23
N GLU A 11 3.42 -8.67 0.74
CA GLU A 11 2.56 -8.05 1.76
C GLU A 11 3.32 -7.02 2.60
N ILE A 12 4.50 -7.37 3.14
CA ILE A 12 5.32 -6.45 3.94
C ILE A 12 5.71 -5.22 3.11
N THR A 13 6.16 -5.43 1.87
CA THR A 13 6.57 -4.34 0.99
C THR A 13 5.41 -3.42 0.67
N GLY A 14 4.24 -3.99 0.33
CA GLY A 14 3.04 -3.22 0.01
C GLY A 14 2.52 -2.43 1.22
N VAL A 15 2.47 -3.03 2.41
CA VAL A 15 2.08 -2.35 3.65
C VAL A 15 3.02 -1.19 3.95
N MET A 16 4.34 -1.41 3.86
CA MET A 16 5.33 -0.37 4.14
C MET A 16 5.19 0.82 3.17
N MET A 17 4.96 0.55 1.88
CA MET A 17 4.68 1.59 0.89
C MET A 17 3.44 2.40 1.24
N LEU A 18 2.34 1.75 1.64
CA LEU A 18 1.11 2.45 2.03
C LEU A 18 1.30 3.27 3.31
N ILE A 19 1.93 2.71 4.34
CA ILE A 19 2.14 3.39 5.63
C ILE A 19 3.05 4.60 5.44
N PHE A 20 4.20 4.44 4.79
CA PHE A 20 5.13 5.56 4.60
C PHE A 20 4.54 6.66 3.73
N SER A 21 3.85 6.32 2.65
CA SER A 21 3.17 7.33 1.82
C SER A 21 2.10 8.08 2.61
N SER A 22 1.32 7.37 3.43
CA SER A 22 0.29 7.98 4.27
C SER A 22 0.89 8.89 5.35
N LEU A 23 2.02 8.49 5.95
CA LEU A 23 2.77 9.30 6.92
C LEU A 23 3.32 10.57 6.27
N ILE A 24 3.98 10.45 5.11
CA ILE A 24 4.54 11.61 4.38
C ILE A 24 3.44 12.61 4.03
N ALA A 25 2.31 12.12 3.50
CA ALA A 25 1.16 12.96 3.18
C ALA A 25 0.58 13.62 4.44
N SER A 26 0.48 12.89 5.56
CA SER A 26 -0.05 13.44 6.81
C SER A 26 0.86 14.51 7.42
N MET A 27 2.19 14.33 7.36
CA MET A 27 3.15 15.32 7.84
C MET A 27 3.18 16.60 6.99
N SER A 28 2.73 16.52 5.74
CA SER A 28 2.72 17.65 4.80
C SER A 28 1.35 18.30 4.66
N LEU A 29 0.35 17.84 5.42
CA LEU A 29 -1.05 18.24 5.28
C LEU A 29 -1.29 19.72 5.64
N GLU A 30 -0.45 20.27 6.54
CA GLU A 30 -0.48 21.69 6.91
C GLU A 30 -0.03 22.61 5.76
N ASN A 31 0.71 22.08 4.77
CA ASN A 31 1.18 22.85 3.61
C ASN A 31 0.10 23.00 2.53
N THR A 32 -1.00 22.23 2.61
CA THR A 32 -2.06 22.22 1.59
C THR A 32 -3.31 22.89 2.13
N THR A 33 -3.64 24.09 1.63
CA THR A 33 -4.78 24.90 2.12
C THR A 33 -5.96 24.99 1.15
N GLU A 34 -5.85 24.33 0.00
CA GLU A 34 -6.85 24.39 -1.10
C GLU A 34 -8.22 23.80 -0.73
N TRP A 35 -8.27 22.92 0.27
CA TRP A 35 -9.48 22.24 0.69
C TRP A 35 -9.82 22.53 2.16
N ASN A 36 -11.09 22.87 2.41
CA ASN A 36 -11.59 23.05 3.77
C ASN A 36 -11.70 21.72 4.55
N THR A 37 -11.92 20.61 3.84
CA THR A 37 -11.99 19.26 4.43
C THR A 37 -10.61 18.61 4.55
N GLN A 38 -10.35 17.92 5.66
CA GLN A 38 -9.10 17.19 5.88
C GLN A 38 -8.85 16.09 4.83
N LEU A 39 -9.90 15.40 4.37
CA LEU A 39 -9.77 14.37 3.33
C LEU A 39 -9.35 14.98 1.99
N GLY A 40 -9.94 16.11 1.60
CA GLY A 40 -9.53 16.86 0.40
C GLY A 40 -8.08 17.32 0.49
N ARG A 41 -7.67 17.88 1.64
CA ARG A 41 -6.27 18.26 1.87
C ARG A 41 -5.35 17.06 1.73
N TYR A 42 -5.67 15.93 2.35
CA TYR A 42 -4.86 14.72 2.27
C TYR A 42 -4.65 14.27 0.82
N TRP A 43 -5.72 14.13 0.03
CA TRP A 43 -5.61 13.68 -1.37
C TRP A 43 -4.90 14.69 -2.27
N GLN A 44 -5.07 15.98 -2.00
CA GLN A 44 -4.33 17.04 -2.67
C GLN A 44 -2.83 16.94 -2.33
N THR A 45 -2.46 16.79 -1.05
CA THR A 45 -1.06 16.57 -0.63
C THR A 45 -0.47 15.30 -1.25
N VAL A 46 -1.24 14.21 -1.33
CA VAL A 46 -0.82 12.98 -2.03
C VAL A 46 -0.53 13.24 -3.51
N SER A 47 -1.33 14.07 -4.17
CA SER A 47 -1.13 14.47 -5.56
C SER A 47 0.09 15.37 -5.71
N ASP A 48 0.21 16.42 -4.90
CA ASP A 48 1.29 17.42 -4.94
C ASP A 48 2.66 16.77 -4.72
N LEU A 49 2.74 15.77 -3.84
CA LEU A 49 3.96 15.01 -3.54
C LEU A 49 4.19 13.83 -4.49
N GLY A 50 3.30 13.59 -5.45
CA GLY A 50 3.42 12.49 -6.41
C GLY A 50 3.35 11.10 -5.76
N LEU A 51 2.65 10.95 -4.64
CA LEU A 51 2.55 9.70 -3.87
C LEU A 51 1.50 8.74 -4.45
N PHE A 52 0.65 9.19 -5.37
CA PHE A 52 -0.41 8.37 -5.96
C PHE A 52 0.11 7.07 -6.60
N PRO A 53 1.17 7.06 -7.43
CA PRO A 53 1.73 5.82 -7.97
C PRO A 53 2.26 4.88 -6.88
N VAL A 54 2.82 5.43 -5.80
CA VAL A 54 3.36 4.63 -4.68
C VAL A 54 2.23 3.92 -3.94
N LEU A 55 1.11 4.61 -3.71
CA LEU A 55 -0.10 4.00 -3.13
C LEU A 55 -0.66 2.89 -4.02
N MET A 56 -0.72 3.12 -5.33
CA MET A 56 -1.21 2.12 -6.29
C MET A 56 -0.31 0.88 -6.37
N ILE A 57 1.01 1.07 -6.41
CA ILE A 57 1.97 -0.05 -6.40
C ILE A 57 1.88 -0.81 -5.07
N GLY A 58 1.82 -0.10 -3.94
CA GLY A 58 1.68 -0.70 -2.62
C GLY A 58 0.43 -1.58 -2.51
N ALA A 59 -0.71 -1.09 -3.00
CA ALA A 59 -1.96 -1.83 -3.05
C ALA A 59 -1.87 -3.07 -3.97
N ALA A 60 -1.27 -2.94 -5.15
CA ALA A 60 -1.08 -4.05 -6.08
C ALA A 60 -0.17 -5.15 -5.50
N LEU A 61 0.90 -4.76 -4.81
CA LEU A 61 1.78 -5.70 -4.11
C LEU A 61 1.06 -6.43 -2.99
N LEU A 62 0.23 -5.73 -2.20
CA LEU A 62 -0.61 -6.35 -1.18
C LEU A 62 -1.56 -7.40 -1.75
N ILE A 63 -2.30 -7.07 -2.81
CA ILE A 63 -3.21 -8.01 -3.47
C ILE A 63 -2.44 -9.22 -3.99
N THR A 64 -1.30 -8.98 -4.65
CA THR A 64 -0.43 -10.04 -5.17
C THR A 64 0.09 -10.94 -4.05
N GLY A 65 0.50 -10.34 -2.93
CA GLY A 65 0.97 -11.06 -1.75
C GLY A 65 -0.09 -11.96 -1.15
N ILE A 66 -1.31 -11.45 -0.95
CA ILE A 66 -2.46 -12.22 -0.47
C ILE A 66 -2.77 -13.39 -1.41
N VAL A 67 -2.77 -13.17 -2.73
CA VAL A 67 -3.01 -14.22 -3.72
C VAL A 67 -1.94 -15.32 -3.63
N PHE A 68 -0.66 -14.95 -3.52
CA PHE A 68 0.43 -15.93 -3.38
C PHE A 68 0.38 -16.69 -2.05
N SER A 69 0.04 -16.01 -0.96
CA SER A 69 -0.14 -16.60 0.37
C SER A 69 -1.28 -17.62 0.35
N LEU A 70 -2.46 -17.24 -0.15
CA LEU A 70 -3.62 -18.13 -0.30
C LEU A 70 -3.31 -19.32 -1.22
N TRP A 71 -2.72 -19.08 -2.39
CA TRP A 71 -2.28 -20.16 -3.28
C TRP A 71 -1.35 -21.11 -2.54
N GLY A 72 -0.34 -20.57 -1.85
CA GLY A 72 0.64 -21.34 -1.11
C GLY A 72 0.02 -22.26 -0.06
N VAL A 73 -1.05 -21.81 0.59
CA VAL A 73 -1.83 -22.60 1.56
C VAL A 73 -2.67 -23.67 0.85
N PHE A 74 -3.50 -23.31 -0.13
CA PHE A 74 -4.40 -24.25 -0.81
C PHE A 74 -3.63 -25.33 -1.61
N SER A 75 -2.53 -24.97 -2.26
CA SER A 75 -1.68 -25.94 -2.98
C SER A 75 -0.94 -26.92 -2.07
N LYS A 76 -0.93 -26.68 -0.75
CA LYS A 76 -0.44 -27.65 0.23
C LYS A 76 -1.55 -28.61 0.67
N SER A 77 -2.82 -28.22 0.57
CA SER A 77 -3.98 -29.02 0.99
C SER A 77 -4.35 -30.12 0.00
N ASP A 78 -3.94 -30.01 -1.26
CA ASP A 78 -4.15 -31.02 -2.31
C ASP A 78 -3.14 -32.20 -2.26
N LYS A 79 -2.25 -32.23 -1.26
CA LYS A 79 -1.26 -33.30 -1.04
C LYS A 79 -1.44 -33.92 0.33
#